data_AF-B8CC64-F1
#
_entry.id   AF-B8CC64-F1
#
_cell.length_a   1.000
_cell.length_b   1.000
_cell.length_c   1.000
_cell.angle_alpha   90.00
_cell.angle_beta   90.00
_cell.angle_gamma   90.00
#
_symmetry.space_group_name_H-M   'P 1'
#
loop_
_entity.id
_entity.type
_entity.pdbx_description
1 polymer ?
#
loop_
_entity_poly.entity_id
_entity_poly.type
_entity_poly.pdbx_seq_one_letter_code
_entity_poly.pdbx_strand_id
1 'polypeptide(L)'
;MDPSSSTNGTAAASTSALTAVENAAELSFGGGFATEDIQILSNAQVAVILQMSAQNALIRDEELHDVYKKTQKYVERYNTMKNPEKEHQELVDELDNLQGALTTFRKETEDGQEMELHQFEVAALMNLVATDTMVEEAVALIPSLSRFPESAVDEILDLIRSTMIRIVSYGS
;
A
#
# COMPACT_ATOMS: atom_id res chain seq x y z
N MET A 1 21.71 19.98 -14.11
CA MET A 1 20.55 19.17 -13.70
C MET A 1 20.38 18.13 -14.78
N ASP A 2 20.70 16.88 -14.48
CA ASP A 2 20.43 15.81 -15.42
C ASP A 2 18.91 15.60 -15.49
N PRO A 3 18.30 15.58 -16.68
CA PRO A 3 16.88 15.35 -16.80
C PRO A 3 16.58 13.90 -16.46
N SER A 4 15.84 13.68 -15.37
CA SER A 4 15.26 12.38 -15.06
C SER A 4 14.26 12.01 -16.15
N SER A 5 14.43 10.85 -16.78
CA SER A 5 13.51 10.33 -17.81
C SER A 5 12.46 9.45 -17.16
N SER A 6 11.19 9.85 -17.20
CA SER A 6 10.08 8.89 -17.05
C SER A 6 10.06 7.97 -18.27
N THR A 7 10.18 6.66 -18.05
CA THR A 7 10.18 5.64 -19.11
C THR A 7 8.80 5.02 -19.25
N ASN A 8 7.92 5.69 -20.01
CA ASN A 8 7.06 5.10 -21.05
C ASN A 8 5.99 6.11 -21.46
N GLY A 9 5.89 6.33 -22.78
CA GLY A 9 4.66 6.79 -23.39
C GLY A 9 4.52 8.30 -23.53
N THR A 10 4.29 8.69 -24.77
CA THR A 10 3.82 9.97 -25.28
C THR A 10 2.54 10.45 -24.56
N ALA A 11 2.63 10.90 -23.31
CA ALA A 11 1.56 11.64 -22.69
C ALA A 11 1.77 13.11 -23.04
N ALA A 12 1.11 13.58 -24.10
CA ALA A 12 0.70 14.98 -24.15
C ALA A 12 -0.27 15.21 -22.98
N ALA A 13 0.28 15.30 -21.76
CA ALA A 13 -0.47 15.74 -20.60
C ALA A 13 -0.96 17.14 -20.96
N SER A 14 -2.27 17.29 -21.15
CA SER A 14 -2.89 18.61 -21.26
C SER A 14 -2.39 19.43 -20.07
N THR A 15 -2.09 20.71 -20.30
CA THR A 15 -1.62 21.62 -19.24
C THR A 15 -2.56 21.66 -18.02
N SER A 16 -3.82 21.20 -18.18
CA SER A 16 -4.78 21.01 -17.09
C SER A 16 -4.47 19.84 -16.14
N ALA A 17 -3.82 18.76 -16.60
CA ALA A 17 -3.48 17.60 -15.73
C ALA A 17 -2.25 17.87 -14.84
N LEU A 18 -1.39 18.81 -15.24
CA LEU A 18 -0.24 19.29 -14.45
C LEU A 18 -0.63 20.32 -13.36
N THR A 19 -1.88 20.80 -13.39
CA THR A 19 -2.40 21.84 -12.49
C THR A 19 -3.60 21.37 -11.66
N ALA A 20 -4.04 20.12 -11.82
CA ALA A 20 -5.03 19.52 -10.95
C ALA A 20 -4.49 19.42 -9.52
N VAL A 21 -5.30 19.82 -8.54
CA VAL A 21 -4.93 19.74 -7.13
C VAL A 21 -4.93 18.26 -6.74
N GLU A 22 -3.75 17.72 -6.44
CA GLU A 22 -3.62 16.35 -5.94
C GLU A 22 -4.25 16.24 -4.55
N ASN A 23 -5.15 15.28 -4.38
CA ASN A 23 -5.84 15.02 -3.13
C ASN A 23 -6.09 13.51 -2.99
N ALA A 24 -5.27 12.86 -2.17
CA ALA A 24 -5.38 11.43 -1.91
C ALA A 24 -6.72 11.04 -1.25
N ALA A 25 -7.34 11.94 -0.48
CA ALA A 25 -8.65 11.71 0.13
C ALA A 25 -9.79 11.62 -0.91
N GLU A 26 -9.58 12.22 -2.09
CA GLU A 26 -10.51 12.19 -3.23
C GLU A 26 -10.03 11.26 -4.35
N LEU A 27 -9.01 10.44 -4.10
CA LEU A 27 -8.35 9.58 -5.10
C LEU A 27 -7.86 10.37 -6.33
N SER A 28 -7.52 11.64 -6.15
CA SER A 28 -7.01 12.51 -7.19
C SER A 28 -5.50 12.56 -7.13
N PHE A 29 -4.84 11.92 -8.10
CA PHE A 29 -3.39 11.90 -8.24
C PHE A 29 -2.99 12.58 -9.55
N GLY A 30 -1.79 13.18 -9.61
CA GLY A 30 -1.32 13.86 -10.82
C GLY A 30 -1.17 12.91 -12.01
N GLY A 31 -1.09 13.46 -13.22
CA GLY A 31 -1.10 12.66 -14.46
C GLY A 31 0.03 11.62 -14.58
N GLY A 32 1.13 11.77 -13.83
CA GLY A 32 2.18 10.75 -13.73
C GLY A 32 1.75 9.47 -13.00
N PHE A 33 0.63 9.53 -12.27
CA PHE A 33 0.03 8.42 -11.55
C PHE A 33 -1.24 7.85 -12.23
N ALA A 34 -1.56 8.29 -13.45
CA ALA A 34 -2.78 7.90 -14.16
C ALA A 34 -2.61 6.69 -15.09
N THR A 35 -1.46 6.00 -15.07
CA THR A 35 -1.20 4.83 -15.92
C THR A 35 -1.74 3.54 -15.29
N GLU A 36 -2.34 2.67 -16.11
CA GLU A 36 -2.93 1.39 -15.67
C GLU A 36 -1.90 0.46 -14.99
N ASP A 37 -0.62 0.58 -15.32
CA ASP A 37 0.46 -0.27 -14.82
C ASP A 37 1.10 0.22 -13.50
N ILE A 38 0.51 1.20 -12.82
CA ILE A 38 1.06 1.67 -11.55
C ILE A 38 0.87 0.63 -10.47
N GLN A 39 2.00 0.27 -9.86
CA GLN A 39 2.05 -0.54 -8.66
C GLN A 39 2.15 0.37 -7.44
N ILE A 40 1.13 0.33 -6.59
CA ILE A 40 1.16 1.01 -5.29
C ILE A 40 1.59 0.02 -4.22
N LEU A 41 2.58 0.41 -3.41
CA LEU A 41 3.20 -0.44 -2.40
C LEU A 41 2.89 0.05 -0.99
N SER A 42 2.60 -0.88 -0.09
CA SER A 42 2.57 -0.65 1.35
C SER A 42 3.99 -0.53 1.94
N ASN A 43 4.11 0.05 3.14
CA ASN A 43 5.35 0.11 3.91
C ASN A 43 5.95 -1.27 4.14
N ALA A 44 5.11 -2.30 4.37
CA ALA A 44 5.55 -3.67 4.55
C ALA A 44 6.27 -4.21 3.30
N GLN A 45 5.68 -3.99 2.12
CA GLN A 45 6.26 -4.40 0.84
C GLN A 45 7.53 -3.62 0.51
N VAL A 46 7.54 -2.31 0.77
CA VAL A 46 8.74 -1.49 0.60
C VAL A 46 9.85 -1.96 1.54
N ALA A 47 9.55 -2.35 2.79
CA ALA A 47 10.54 -2.89 3.72
C ALA A 47 11.20 -4.17 3.18
N VAL A 48 10.41 -5.11 2.65
CA VAL A 48 10.90 -6.33 1.99
C VAL A 48 11.83 -5.99 0.82
N ILE A 49 11.37 -5.13 -0.09
CA ILE A 49 12.14 -4.74 -1.30
C ILE A 49 13.45 -4.07 -0.92
N LEU A 50 13.43 -3.14 0.03
CA LEU A 50 14.63 -2.45 0.50
C LEU A 50 15.58 -3.41 1.23
N GLN A 51 15.07 -4.38 2.01
CA GLN A 51 15.93 -5.38 2.64
C GLN A 51 16.67 -6.23 1.60
N MET A 52 15.97 -6.73 0.56
CA MET A 52 16.58 -7.51 -0.52
C MET A 52 17.58 -6.67 -1.34
N SER A 53 17.19 -5.44 -1.67
CA SER A 53 18.05 -4.51 -2.42
C SER A 53 19.31 -4.14 -1.63
N ALA A 54 19.23 -3.97 -0.30
CA ALA A 54 20.38 -3.73 0.56
C ALA A 54 21.32 -4.93 0.62
N GLN A 55 20.80 -6.16 0.73
CA GLN A 55 21.62 -7.37 0.67
C GLN A 55 22.38 -7.49 -0.65
N ASN A 56 21.70 -7.19 -1.77
CA ASN A 56 22.33 -7.19 -3.08
C ASN A 56 23.43 -6.13 -3.22
N ALA A 57 23.23 -4.93 -2.65
CA ALA A 57 24.25 -3.89 -2.62
C ALA A 57 25.48 -4.34 -1.83
N LEU A 58 25.29 -5.00 -0.68
CA LEU A 58 26.39 -5.58 0.11
C LEU A 58 27.17 -6.65 -0.67
N ILE A 59 26.48 -7.53 -1.40
CA ILE A 59 27.13 -8.54 -2.26
C ILE A 59 27.98 -7.88 -3.36
N ARG A 60 27.55 -6.71 -3.85
CA ARG A 60 28.25 -5.95 -4.90
C ARG A 60 29.25 -4.93 -4.36
N ASP A 61 29.46 -4.85 -3.05
CA ASP A 61 30.31 -3.83 -2.39
C ASP A 61 29.89 -2.37 -2.73
N GLU A 62 28.58 -2.15 -2.88
CA GLU A 62 27.99 -0.85 -3.17
C GLU A 62 27.51 -0.16 -1.89
N GLU A 63 27.88 1.11 -1.73
CA GLU A 63 27.38 1.91 -0.60
C GLU A 63 25.94 2.40 -0.84
N LEU A 64 25.06 2.14 0.14
CA LEU A 64 23.71 2.67 0.13
C LEU A 64 23.70 4.17 0.48
N HIS A 65 22.96 4.94 -0.34
CA HIS A 65 22.77 6.38 -0.13
C HIS A 65 22.04 6.68 1.19
N ASP A 66 22.24 7.87 1.77
CA ASP A 66 21.63 8.26 3.05
C ASP A 66 20.10 8.28 3.02
N VAL A 67 19.52 8.76 1.92
CA VAL A 67 18.06 8.74 1.71
C VAL A 67 17.54 7.30 1.76
N TYR A 68 18.24 6.35 1.13
CA TYR A 68 17.87 4.93 1.18
C TYR A 68 17.86 4.42 2.63
N LYS A 69 18.94 4.65 3.38
CA LYS A 69 19.05 4.23 4.80
C LYS A 69 17.95 4.86 5.65
N LYS A 70 17.57 6.11 5.39
CA LYS A 70 16.47 6.79 6.11
C LYS A 70 15.12 6.17 5.77
N THR A 71 14.85 5.91 4.50
CA THR A 71 13.61 5.24 4.05
C THR A 71 13.51 3.84 4.63
N GLN A 72 14.59 3.06 4.58
CA GLN A 72 14.65 1.72 5.17
C GLN A 72 14.29 1.74 6.66
N LYS A 73 14.92 2.63 7.45
CA LYS A 73 14.60 2.79 8.88
C LYS A 73 13.15 3.19 9.12
N TYR A 74 12.58 4.04 8.26
CA TYR A 74 11.19 4.45 8.37
C TYR A 74 10.26 3.25 8.17
N VAL A 75 10.42 2.51 7.07
CA VAL A 75 9.54 1.38 6.77
C VAL A 75 9.72 0.21 7.75
N GLU A 76 10.92 -0.05 8.25
CA GLU A 76 11.16 -1.03 9.32
C GLU A 76 10.45 -0.66 10.63
N ARG A 77 10.40 0.65 10.94
CA ARG A 77 9.75 1.17 12.16
C ARG A 77 8.24 1.15 12.05
N TYR A 78 7.69 1.61 10.93
CA TYR A 78 6.26 1.83 10.69
C TYR A 78 5.58 0.74 9.85
N ASN A 79 6.21 -0.42 9.72
CA ASN A 79 5.55 -1.63 9.25
C ASN A 79 4.79 -2.29 10.42
N THR A 80 3.46 -2.38 10.30
CA THR A 80 2.54 -3.04 11.23
C THR A 80 2.44 -4.56 10.99
N MET A 81 2.91 -5.04 9.84
CA MET A 81 2.92 -6.44 9.40
C MET A 81 4.35 -6.97 9.40
N LYS A 82 4.90 -7.16 10.60
CA LYS A 82 6.24 -7.72 10.79
C LYS A 82 6.21 -8.85 11.79
N ASN A 83 7.02 -9.87 11.52
CA ASN A 83 7.33 -10.91 12.48
C ASN A 83 8.80 -11.32 12.29
N PRO A 84 9.68 -11.03 13.27
CA PRO A 84 11.10 -11.36 13.16
C PRO A 84 11.39 -12.86 13.24
N GLU A 85 10.44 -13.67 13.73
CA GLU A 85 10.57 -15.12 13.85
C GLU A 85 10.06 -15.85 12.60
N LYS A 86 9.17 -15.21 11.83
CA LYS A 86 8.62 -15.77 10.59
C LYS A 86 9.67 -15.74 9.48
N GLU A 87 9.74 -16.81 8.71
CA GLU A 87 10.65 -16.85 7.56
C GLU A 87 10.28 -15.76 6.55
N HIS A 88 11.28 -15.18 5.89
CA HIS A 88 11.08 -14.07 4.97
C HIS A 88 10.06 -14.41 3.86
N GLN A 89 10.14 -15.61 3.29
CA GLN A 89 9.22 -16.05 2.25
C GLN A 89 7.78 -16.14 2.77
N GLU A 90 7.57 -16.68 3.97
CA GLU A 90 6.24 -16.78 4.56
C GLU A 90 5.64 -15.40 4.86
N LEU A 91 6.47 -14.40 5.21
CA LEU A 91 6.00 -13.03 5.37
C LEU A 91 5.55 -12.45 4.02
N VAL A 92 6.33 -12.65 2.96
CA VAL A 92 5.99 -12.22 1.59
C VAL A 92 4.67 -12.84 1.16
N ASP A 93 4.49 -14.14 1.37
CA ASP A 93 3.27 -14.85 0.96
C ASP A 93 2.03 -14.30 1.67
N GLU A 94 2.10 -13.96 2.97
CA GLU A 94 0.96 -13.36 3.68
C GLU A 94 0.66 -11.93 3.21
N LEU A 95 1.69 -11.15 2.89
CA LEU A 95 1.51 -9.80 2.34
C LEU A 95 0.84 -9.85 0.97
N ASP A 96 1.26 -10.78 0.11
CA ASP A 96 0.67 -10.99 -1.21
C ASP A 96 -0.76 -11.50 -1.10
N ASN A 97 -1.04 -12.42 -0.17
CA ASN A 97 -2.40 -12.90 0.10
C ASN A 97 -3.32 -11.78 0.58
N LEU A 98 -2.86 -10.91 1.50
CA LEU A 98 -3.65 -9.78 1.98
C LEU A 98 -3.90 -8.76 0.86
N GLN A 99 -2.86 -8.39 0.12
CA GLN A 99 -3.02 -7.48 -1.01
C GLN A 99 -4.01 -8.06 -2.02
N GLY A 100 -3.88 -9.33 -2.38
CA GLY A 100 -4.79 -10.02 -3.29
C GLY A 100 -6.24 -10.02 -2.79
N ALA A 101 -6.47 -10.31 -1.51
CA ALA A 101 -7.80 -10.28 -0.90
C ALA A 101 -8.42 -8.87 -0.95
N LEU A 102 -7.64 -7.83 -0.64
CA LEU A 102 -8.12 -6.44 -0.68
C LEU A 102 -8.35 -5.95 -2.11
N THR A 103 -7.45 -6.26 -3.05
CA THR A 103 -7.58 -5.90 -4.46
C THR A 103 -8.77 -6.58 -5.13
N THR A 104 -9.12 -7.80 -4.71
CA THR A 104 -10.27 -8.56 -5.25
C THR A 104 -11.55 -8.37 -4.45
N PHE A 105 -11.53 -7.60 -3.35
CA PHE A 105 -12.73 -7.27 -2.59
C PHE A 105 -13.73 -6.52 -3.47
N ARG A 106 -14.98 -6.97 -3.46
CA ARG A 106 -16.10 -6.37 -4.19
C ARG A 106 -17.31 -6.24 -3.30
N LYS A 107 -17.97 -5.09 -3.33
CA LYS A 107 -19.28 -4.88 -2.69
C LYS A 107 -20.29 -4.40 -3.72
N GLU A 108 -21.40 -5.11 -3.85
CA GLU A 108 -22.51 -4.66 -4.69
C GLU A 108 -23.29 -3.54 -4.00
N THR A 109 -23.58 -2.47 -4.75
CA THR A 109 -24.46 -1.37 -4.34
C THR A 109 -25.92 -1.73 -4.57
N GLU A 110 -26.84 -0.95 -3.98
CA GLU A 110 -28.29 -1.13 -4.21
C GLU A 110 -28.69 -0.99 -5.70
N ASP A 111 -27.90 -0.23 -6.47
CA ASP A 111 -28.09 -0.03 -7.91
C ASP A 111 -27.44 -1.14 -8.77
N GLY A 112 -26.88 -2.18 -8.16
CA GLY A 112 -26.24 -3.31 -8.84
C GLY A 112 -24.85 -3.00 -9.40
N GLN A 113 -24.22 -1.89 -9.01
CA GLN A 113 -22.83 -1.58 -9.35
C GLN A 113 -21.87 -2.19 -8.34
N GLU A 114 -20.72 -2.69 -8.81
CA GLU A 114 -19.66 -3.18 -7.94
C GLU A 114 -18.75 -2.04 -7.48
N MET A 115 -18.50 -2.02 -6.17
CA MET A 115 -17.50 -1.18 -5.53
C MET A 115 -16.25 -2.00 -5.29
N GLU A 116 -15.12 -1.50 -5.78
CA GLU A 116 -13.80 -2.10 -5.61
C GLU A 116 -12.90 -1.15 -4.84
N LEU A 117 -11.89 -1.63 -4.11
CA LEU A 117 -10.88 -0.76 -3.50
C LEU A 117 -9.91 -0.23 -4.55
N HIS A 118 -9.59 1.06 -4.48
CA HIS A 118 -8.50 1.64 -5.27
C HIS A 118 -7.15 1.14 -4.70
N GLN A 119 -6.13 0.96 -5.55
CA GLN A 119 -4.81 0.46 -5.11
C GLN A 119 -4.18 1.31 -3.98
N PHE A 120 -4.45 2.63 -3.99
CA PHE A 120 -4.06 3.53 -2.91
C PHE A 120 -4.72 3.15 -1.58
N GLU A 121 -6.02 2.87 -1.60
CA GLU A 121 -6.77 2.49 -0.40
C GLU A 121 -6.25 1.17 0.15
N VAL A 122 -5.93 0.20 -0.72
CA VAL A 122 -5.29 -1.07 -0.32
C VAL A 122 -3.98 -0.82 0.43
N ALA A 123 -3.07 -0.04 -0.15
CA ALA A 123 -1.79 0.27 0.49
C ALA A 123 -1.96 1.09 1.79
N ALA A 124 -2.89 2.04 1.81
CA ALA A 124 -3.20 2.85 2.98
C ALA A 124 -3.78 2.01 4.12
N LEU A 125 -4.71 1.11 3.81
CA LEU A 125 -5.28 0.15 4.77
C LEU A 125 -4.17 -0.73 5.37
N MET A 126 -3.29 -1.28 4.54
CA MET A 126 -2.16 -2.10 5.00
C MET A 126 -1.17 -1.31 5.88
N ASN A 127 -1.08 0.01 5.71
CA ASN A 127 -0.17 0.86 6.48
C ASN A 127 -0.75 1.34 7.81
N LEU A 128 -2.05 1.66 7.82
CA LEU A 128 -2.67 2.45 8.89
C LEU A 128 -3.56 1.63 9.82
N VAL A 129 -4.11 0.50 9.34
CA VAL A 129 -5.03 -0.32 10.12
C VAL A 129 -4.25 -1.19 11.11
N ALA A 130 -4.74 -1.21 12.35
CA ALA A 130 -4.34 -2.10 13.43
C ALA A 130 -5.50 -3.01 13.82
N THR A 131 -5.24 -3.97 14.73
CA THR A 131 -6.23 -4.97 15.12
C THR A 131 -7.45 -4.41 15.85
N ASP A 132 -7.32 -3.23 16.43
CA ASP A 132 -8.35 -2.51 17.18
C ASP A 132 -8.95 -1.33 16.41
N THR A 133 -8.52 -1.10 15.15
CA THR A 133 -9.07 -0.04 14.31
C THR A 133 -10.55 -0.30 14.02
N MET A 134 -11.35 0.74 14.26
CA MET A 134 -12.80 0.75 14.03
C MET A 134 -13.13 1.41 12.69
N VAL A 135 -14.36 1.19 12.19
CA VAL A 135 -14.84 1.77 10.92
C VAL A 135 -14.68 3.30 10.89
N GLU A 136 -15.10 3.99 11.94
CA GLU A 136 -15.00 5.46 12.05
C GLU A 136 -13.54 5.93 11.92
N GLU A 137 -12.61 5.25 12.58
CA GLU A 137 -11.18 5.58 12.51
C GLU A 137 -10.60 5.31 11.12
N ALA A 138 -10.95 4.17 10.51
CA ALA A 138 -10.50 3.83 9.16
C ALA A 138 -10.96 4.87 8.13
N VAL A 139 -12.22 5.33 8.21
CA VAL A 139 -12.76 6.38 7.35
C VAL A 139 -12.14 7.74 7.66
N ALA A 140 -11.86 8.06 8.93
CA ALA A 140 -11.18 9.30 9.29
C ALA A 140 -9.73 9.35 8.74
N LEU A 141 -9.02 8.22 8.75
CA LEU A 141 -7.66 8.09 8.23
C LEU A 141 -7.60 7.99 6.71
N ILE A 142 -8.61 7.36 6.09
CA ILE A 142 -8.70 7.12 4.65
C ILE A 142 -10.09 7.59 4.17
N PRO A 143 -10.29 8.90 3.95
CA PRO A 143 -11.61 9.46 3.70
C PRO A 143 -12.32 8.92 2.47
N SER A 144 -11.58 8.46 1.46
CA SER A 144 -12.16 7.87 0.25
C SER A 144 -12.96 6.59 0.54
N LEU A 145 -12.74 5.94 1.70
CA LEU A 145 -13.54 4.79 2.14
C LEU A 145 -14.98 5.15 2.48
N SER A 146 -15.32 6.43 2.70
CA SER A 146 -16.69 6.86 3.04
C SER A 146 -17.72 6.57 1.95
N ARG A 147 -17.26 6.20 0.74
CA ARG A 147 -18.13 5.72 -0.34
C ARG A 147 -18.71 4.34 -0.07
N PHE A 148 -18.05 3.52 0.76
CA PHE A 148 -18.54 2.20 1.12
C PHE A 148 -19.55 2.27 2.27
N PRO A 149 -20.52 1.33 2.33
CA PRO A 149 -21.33 1.18 3.53
C PRO A 149 -20.46 0.70 4.70
N GLU A 150 -20.82 1.09 5.94
CA GLU A 150 -20.06 0.73 7.14
C GLU A 150 -19.82 -0.78 7.27
N SER A 151 -20.80 -1.61 6.88
CA SER A 151 -20.67 -3.07 6.87
C SER A 151 -19.58 -3.57 5.94
N ALA A 152 -19.38 -2.94 4.78
CA ALA A 152 -18.31 -3.32 3.87
C ALA A 152 -16.93 -2.89 4.41
N VAL A 153 -16.85 -1.72 5.06
CA VAL A 153 -15.61 -1.30 5.72
C VAL A 153 -15.27 -2.24 6.87
N ASP A 154 -16.26 -2.67 7.66
CA ASP A 154 -16.03 -3.64 8.73
C ASP A 154 -15.55 -5.01 8.20
N GLU A 155 -16.15 -5.51 7.11
CA GLU A 155 -15.68 -6.72 6.40
C GLU A 155 -14.21 -6.58 5.94
N ILE A 156 -13.82 -5.43 5.40
CA ILE A 156 -12.43 -5.13 5.01
C ILE A 156 -11.51 -5.17 6.22
N LEU A 157 -11.91 -4.55 7.33
CA LEU A 157 -11.12 -4.54 8.56
C LEU A 157 -10.96 -5.96 9.13
N ASP A 158 -11.99 -6.81 9.05
CA ASP A 158 -11.91 -8.21 9.44
C ASP A 158 -10.90 -9.02 8.62
N LEU A 159 -10.84 -8.78 7.29
CA LEU A 159 -9.82 -9.41 6.43
C LEU A 159 -8.40 -9.03 6.87
N ILE A 160 -8.18 -7.76 7.18
CA ILE A 160 -6.89 -7.25 7.65
C ILE A 160 -6.56 -7.84 9.02
N ARG A 161 -7.49 -7.77 9.98
CA ARG A 161 -7.33 -8.33 11.34
C ARG A 161 -6.96 -9.81 11.29
N SER A 162 -7.70 -10.61 10.52
CA SER A 162 -7.44 -12.04 10.34
C SER A 162 -6.02 -12.30 9.84
N THR A 163 -5.54 -11.49 8.90
CA THR A 163 -4.20 -11.65 8.33
C THR A 163 -3.10 -11.14 9.26
N MET A 164 -3.30 -9.99 9.92
CA MET A 164 -2.37 -9.50 10.92
C MET A 164 -2.18 -10.49 12.06
N ILE A 165 -3.25 -11.17 12.50
CA ILE A 165 -3.15 -12.25 13.49
C ILE A 165 -2.28 -13.39 12.96
N ARG A 166 -2.42 -13.84 11.70
CA ARG A 166 -1.55 -14.88 11.13
C ARG A 166 -0.09 -14.45 10.97
N ILE A 167 0.15 -13.16 10.71
CA ILE A 167 1.50 -12.61 10.58
C ILE A 167 2.14 -12.49 11.97
N VAL A 168 1.43 -11.93 12.94
CA VAL A 168 1.96 -11.56 14.27
C VAL A 168 1.93 -12.72 15.27
N SER A 169 0.93 -13.60 15.20
CA SER A 169 0.80 -14.74 16.13
C SER A 169 1.46 -15.99 15.58
N TYR A 170 2.76 -16.15 15.85
CA TYR A 170 3.47 -17.44 15.96
C TYR A 170 4.75 -17.23 16.79
N GLY A 171 4.58 -16.76 18.04
CA GLY A 171 5.64 -16.65 19.03
C GLY A 171 5.08 -17.03 20.40
N SER A 172 4.97 -18.33 20.68
CA SER A 172 4.64 -18.89 22.01
C SER A 172 5.31 -20.25 22.17
#